data_AF-A0A1G6UXN4-F1
#
_entry.id   AF-A0A1G6UXN4-F1
#
_cell.length_a   1.000
_cell.length_b   1.000
_cell.length_c   1.000
_cell.angle_alpha   90.00
_cell.angle_beta   90.00
_cell.angle_gamma   90.00
#
_symmetry.space_group_name_H-M   'P 1'
#
loop_
_entity.id
_entity.type
_entity.pdbx_description
1 polymer ?
#
loop_
_entity_poly.entity_id
_entity_poly.type
_entity_poly.pdbx_seq_one_letter_code
_entity_poly.pdbx_strand_id
1 'polypeptide(L)'
;MEAVQAHLQQHQPELRVCCAYLELTTPDLAQAVEALVANEGVRQVTVVPMFLGTGKHAREDLPVLVQALRAAHPEVHFDVQGAIGEDPRMTALMAEIAGSA
;
A
#
# COMPACT_ATOMS: atom_id res chain seq x y z
N MET A 1 -5.87 7.42 -3.23
CA MET A 1 -5.38 6.57 -2.11
C MET A 1 -5.89 7.09 -0.76
N GLU A 2 -5.80 8.40 -0.48
CA GLU A 2 -6.28 8.98 0.80
C GLU A 2 -7.76 8.69 1.10
N ALA A 3 -8.63 8.73 0.09
CA ALA A 3 -10.03 8.34 0.25
C ALA A 3 -10.19 6.87 0.71
N VAL A 4 -9.31 5.96 0.26
CA VAL A 4 -9.29 4.56 0.71
C VAL A 4 -8.82 4.47 2.16
N GLN A 5 -7.78 5.21 2.54
CA GLN A 5 -7.32 5.28 3.93
C GLN A 5 -8.43 5.80 4.85
N ALA A 6 -9.08 6.91 4.50
CA ALA A 6 -10.17 7.47 5.27
C ALA A 6 -11.34 6.48 5.42
N HIS A 7 -11.69 5.79 4.34
CA HIS A 7 -12.73 4.76 4.38
C HIS A 7 -12.37 3.59 5.29
N LEU A 8 -11.11 3.13 5.25
CA LEU A 8 -10.61 2.09 6.15
C LEU A 8 -10.66 2.55 7.61
N GLN A 9 -10.18 3.75 7.93
CA GLN A 9 -10.19 4.28 9.29
C GLN A 9 -11.62 4.46 9.84
N GLN A 10 -12.59 4.80 8.98
CA GLN A 10 -14.00 4.91 9.40
C GLN A 10 -14.62 3.56 9.77
N HIS A 11 -14.28 2.49 9.05
CA HIS A 11 -14.90 1.18 9.23
C HIS A 11 -14.06 0.21 10.08
N GLN A 12 -12.76 0.49 10.22
CA GLN A 12 -11.77 -0.30 10.95
C GLN A 12 -10.80 0.64 11.67
N PRO A 13 -11.27 1.37 12.71
CA PRO A 13 -10.48 2.41 13.37
C PRO A 13 -9.21 1.88 14.08
N GLU A 14 -9.18 0.58 14.40
CA GLU A 14 -8.01 -0.07 14.99
C GLU A 14 -6.94 -0.45 13.95
N LEU A 15 -7.27 -0.43 12.66
CA LEU A 15 -6.32 -0.76 11.60
C LEU A 15 -5.38 0.43 11.38
N ARG A 16 -4.08 0.17 11.59
CA ARG A 16 -3.02 1.14 11.31
C ARG A 16 -2.78 1.21 9.81
N VAL A 17 -3.15 2.32 9.19
CA VAL A 17 -3.02 2.53 7.75
C VAL A 17 -2.28 3.83 7.48
N CYS A 18 -1.26 3.76 6.64
CA CYS A 18 -0.52 4.91 6.14
C CYS A 18 -0.51 4.89 4.61
N CYS A 19 -0.72 6.04 4.00
CA CYS A 19 -0.50 6.26 2.57
C CYS A 19 1.01 6.41 2.32
N ALA A 20 1.55 5.69 1.34
CA ALA A 20 2.93 5.86 0.88
C ALA A 20 2.96 6.13 -0.63
N TYR A 21 3.78 7.08 -1.05
CA TYR A 21 3.84 7.54 -2.43
C TYR A 21 5.23 7.29 -3.02
N LEU A 22 5.28 6.83 -4.28
CA LEU A 22 6.57 6.54 -4.93
C LEU A 22 7.24 7.80 -5.48
N GLU A 23 6.46 8.81 -5.88
CA GLU A 23 6.96 10.05 -6.46
C GLU A 23 6.02 11.22 -6.14
N LEU A 24 6.52 12.45 -6.37
CA LEU A 24 5.77 13.73 -6.40
C LEU A 24 5.14 14.21 -5.08
N THR A 25 4.98 13.34 -4.08
CA THR A 25 4.38 13.70 -2.80
C THR A 25 4.95 12.84 -1.67
N THR A 26 4.67 13.25 -0.44
CA THR A 26 5.11 12.59 0.80
C THR A 26 3.92 12.09 1.62
N PRO A 27 4.11 11.13 2.54
CA PRO A 27 5.37 10.43 2.81
C PRO A 27 5.73 9.41 1.73
N ASP A 28 7.03 9.21 1.51
CA ASP A 28 7.51 8.08 0.73
C ASP A 28 7.34 6.76 1.50
N LEU A 29 7.62 5.62 0.85
CA LEU A 29 7.46 4.31 1.48
C LEU A 29 8.34 4.11 2.72
N ALA A 30 9.55 4.65 2.73
CA ALA A 30 10.44 4.53 3.88
C ALA A 30 9.96 5.38 5.05
N GLN A 31 9.55 6.62 4.79
CA GLN A 31 8.97 7.51 5.78
C GLN A 31 7.69 6.95 6.39
N ALA A 32 6.82 6.36 5.58
CA ALA A 32 5.58 5.73 6.03
C ALA A 32 5.86 4.52 6.95
N VAL A 33 6.81 3.66 6.56
CA VAL A 33 7.20 2.49 7.36
C VAL A 33 7.89 2.92 8.65
N GLU A 34 8.81 3.87 8.59
CA GLU A 34 9.50 4.41 9.77
C GLU A 34 8.47 4.94 10.79
N ALA A 35 7.46 5.69 10.33
CA ALA A 35 6.41 6.19 11.19
C ALA A 35 5.63 5.06 11.90
N LEU A 36 5.30 3.99 11.19
CA LEU A 36 4.60 2.82 11.75
C LEU A 36 5.48 2.01 12.71
N VAL A 37 6.76 1.83 12.39
CA VAL A 37 7.67 1.01 13.19
C VAL A 37 8.14 1.76 14.43
N ALA A 38 8.62 2.98 14.29
CA ALA A 38 9.20 3.75 15.39
C ALA A 38 8.15 4.27 16.38
N ASN A 39 7.03 4.80 15.88
CA ASN A 39 6.03 5.43 16.75
C ASN A 39 5.01 4.44 17.30
N GLU A 40 4.69 3.39 16.54
CA GLU A 40 3.59 2.48 16.88
C GLU A 40 4.05 1.06 17.21
N GLY A 41 5.35 0.76 17.08
CA GLY A 41 5.93 -0.54 17.42
C GLY A 41 5.47 -1.66 16.49
N VAL A 42 5.02 -1.33 15.27
CA VAL A 42 4.52 -2.30 14.30
C VAL A 42 5.65 -3.24 13.88
N ARG A 43 5.39 -4.56 13.93
CA ARG A 43 6.32 -5.62 13.52
C ARG A 43 5.88 -6.39 12.28
N GLN A 44 4.69 -6.09 11.76
CA GLN A 44 4.15 -6.69 10.55
C GLN A 44 3.59 -5.58 9.67
N VAL A 45 4.13 -5.44 8.46
CA VAL A 45 3.74 -4.41 7.51
C VAL A 45 3.32 -5.09 6.21
N THR A 46 2.10 -4.81 5.77
CA THR A 46 1.60 -5.26 4.47
C THR A 46 1.57 -4.07 3.53
N VAL A 47 2.32 -4.16 2.43
CA VAL A 47 2.34 -3.16 1.37
C VAL A 47 1.35 -3.57 0.28
N VAL A 48 0.36 -2.72 0.04
CA VAL A 48 -0.68 -2.94 -0.99
C VAL A 48 -0.53 -1.90 -2.09
N PRO A 49 -0.04 -2.27 -3.28
CA PRO A 49 0.15 -1.32 -4.37
C PRO A 49 -1.20 -0.87 -4.96
N MET A 50 -1.50 0.42 -4.88
CA MET A 50 -2.77 1.02 -5.35
C MET A 50 -2.74 1.35 -6.86
N PHE A 51 -2.24 0.42 -7.68
CA PHE A 51 -2.17 0.56 -9.14
C PHE A 51 -3.27 -0.27 -9.82
N LEU A 52 -3.99 0.34 -10.76
CA LEU A 52 -5.01 -0.34 -11.57
C LEU A 52 -4.45 -1.00 -12.85
N GLY A 53 -3.26 -0.58 -13.30
CA GLY A 53 -2.65 -1.07 -14.54
C GLY A 53 -1.13 -1.17 -14.44
N THR A 54 -0.48 -1.54 -15.55
CA THR A 54 0.98 -1.77 -15.63
C THR A 54 1.76 -0.45 -15.64
N GLY A 55 1.87 0.21 -14.48
CA GLY A 55 2.94 1.18 -14.25
C GLY A 55 4.26 0.43 -14.13
N LYS A 56 5.01 0.31 -15.23
CA LYS A 56 6.26 -0.46 -15.28
C LYS A 56 7.23 -0.04 -14.18
N HIS A 57 7.44 1.27 -14.03
CA HIS A 57 8.30 1.86 -13.01
C HIS A 57 7.94 1.38 -11.61
N ALA A 58 6.67 1.54 -11.20
CA ALA A 58 6.24 1.16 -9.87
C ALA A 58 6.38 -0.35 -9.56
N ARG A 59 6.24 -1.23 -10.56
CA ARG A 59 6.42 -2.69 -10.38
C ARG A 59 7.89 -3.09 -10.26
N GLU A 60 8.78 -2.36 -10.90
CA GLU A 60 10.23 -2.61 -10.86
C GLU A 60 10.88 -1.96 -9.63
N ASP A 61 10.40 -0.77 -9.25
CA ASP A 61 10.96 0.01 -8.14
C ASP A 61 10.51 -0.51 -6.76
N LEU A 62 9.25 -0.97 -6.64
CA LEU A 62 8.71 -1.41 -5.36
C LEU A 62 9.48 -2.59 -4.73
N PRO A 63 9.88 -3.65 -5.47
CA PRO A 63 10.72 -4.71 -4.93
C PRO A 63 12.04 -4.20 -4.36
N VAL A 64 12.68 -3.23 -5.02
CA VAL A 64 13.95 -2.63 -4.57
C VAL A 64 13.73 -1.84 -3.28
N LEU A 65 12.68 -1.02 -3.23
CA LEU A 65 12.33 -0.26 -2.03
C LEU A 65 12.01 -1.17 -0.85
N VAL A 66 11.21 -2.23 -1.05
CA VAL A 66 10.89 -3.18 0.01
C VAL A 66 12.14 -3.96 0.47
N GLN A 67 13.06 -4.30 -0.43
CA GLN A 67 14.32 -4.93 -0.05
C GLN A 67 15.16 -4.01 0.85
N ALA A 68 15.22 -2.70 0.53
CA ALA A 68 15.89 -1.72 1.38
C ALA A 68 15.24 -1.62 2.77
N LEU A 69 13.91 -1.66 2.84
CA LEU A 69 13.18 -1.67 4.13
C LEU A 69 13.44 -2.92 4.96
N ARG A 70 13.47 -4.10 4.34
CA ARG A 70 13.82 -5.35 5.03
C ARG A 70 15.24 -5.29 5.61
N ALA A 71 16.17 -4.64 4.91
CA ALA A 71 17.53 -4.47 5.40
C ALA A 71 17.61 -3.44 6.55
N ALA A 72 16.82 -2.37 6.48
CA ALA A 72 16.76 -1.33 7.51
C ALA A 72 16.04 -1.79 8.79
N HIS A 73 15.04 -2.67 8.67
CA HIS A 73 14.21 -3.16 9.77
C HIS A 73 14.16 -4.71 9.79
N PRO A 74 15.27 -5.39 10.16
CA PRO A 74 15.36 -6.84 10.11
C PRO A 74 14.37 -7.57 11.04
N GLU A 75 13.85 -6.89 12.07
CA GLU A 75 12.85 -7.43 12.98
C GLU A 75 11.39 -7.26 12.51
N VAL A 76 11.17 -6.55 11.40
CA VAL A 76 9.84 -6.30 10.85
C VAL A 76 9.57 -7.26 9.71
N HIS A 77 8.43 -7.96 9.79
CA HIS A 77 7.96 -8.81 8.71
C HIS A 77 7.21 -7.98 7.67
N PHE A 78 7.78 -7.90 6.47
CA PHE A 78 7.13 -7.27 5.33
C PHE A 78 6.45 -8.30 4.44
N ASP A 79 5.20 -8.02 4.08
CA ASP A 79 4.45 -8.73 3.05
C ASP A 79 4.06 -7.74 1.94
N VAL A 80 4.15 -8.17 0.68
CA VAL A 80 3.82 -7.32 -0.47
C VAL A 80 2.76 -8.02 -1.29
N GLN A 81 1.60 -7.38 -1.37
CA GLN A 81 0.47 -7.90 -2.12
C GLN A 81 0.60 -7.56 -3.61
N GLY A 82 -0.17 -8.28 -4.43
CA GLY A 82 -0.37 -7.90 -5.84
C GLY A 82 -1.00 -6.52 -5.94
N ALA A 83 -0.82 -5.86 -7.08
CA ALA A 83 -1.44 -4.56 -7.32
C ALA A 83 -2.97 -4.68 -7.28
N ILE A 84 -3.66 -3.68 -6.73
CA ILE A 84 -5.12 -3.74 -6.53
C ILE A 84 -5.90 -3.98 -7.84
N GLY A 85 -5.38 -3.53 -8.98
CA GLY A 85 -5.96 -3.78 -10.30
C GLY A 85 -5.93 -5.25 -10.75
N GLU A 86 -5.08 -6.07 -10.15
CA GLU A 86 -4.98 -7.51 -10.45
C GLU A 86 -5.96 -8.34 -9.59
N ASP A 87 -6.59 -7.72 -8.59
CA ASP A 87 -7.56 -8.39 -7.73
C ASP A 87 -8.88 -8.66 -8.50
N PRO A 88 -9.39 -9.91 -8.52
CA PRO A 88 -10.64 -10.23 -9.20
C PRO A 88 -11.84 -9.40 -8.73
N ARG A 89 -11.85 -8.97 -7.46
CA ARG A 89 -12.91 -8.11 -6.89
C ARG A 89 -12.92 -6.72 -7.53
N MET A 90 -11.75 -6.21 -7.92
CA MET A 90 -11.65 -4.94 -8.64
C MET A 90 -12.30 -5.05 -10.02
N THR A 91 -12.01 -6.14 -10.73
CA THR A 91 -12.65 -6.40 -12.05
C THR A 91 -14.17 -6.49 -11.93
N ALA A 92 -14.68 -7.20 -10.92
CA ALA A 92 -16.11 -7.33 -10.66
C ALA A 92 -16.75 -5.96 -10.38
N LEU A 93 -16.15 -5.16 -9.49
CA LEU A 93 -16.67 -3.83 -9.13
C LEU A 93 -16.66 -2.87 -10.33
N MET A 94 -15.60 -2.90 -11.15
CA MET A 94 -15.55 -2.09 -12.38
C MET A 94 -16.67 -2.47 -13.36
N ALA A 95 -16.98 -3.76 -13.49
CA ALA A 95 -18.08 -4.24 -14.33
C ALA A 95 -19.44 -3.78 -13.80
N GLU A 96 -19.68 -3.84 -12.49
CA GLU A 96 -20.89 -3.34 -11.86
C GLU A 96 -21.10 -1.84 -12.13
N ILE A 97 -20.05 -1.04 -11.90
CA ILE A 97 -20.09 0.41 -12.17
C ILE A 97 -20.39 0.67 -13.64
N ALA A 98 -19.66 0.02 -14.56
CA ALA A 98 -19.84 0.22 -16.00
C ALA A 98 -21.24 -0.22 -16.50
N GLY A 99 -21.82 -1.27 -15.91
CA GLY A 99 -23.17 -1.73 -16.24
C GLY A 99 -24.29 -0.91 -15.60
N SER A 100 -23.97 -0.07 -14.62
CA SER A 100 -24.91 0.88 -13.98
C SER A 100 -24.94 2.26 -14.64
N ALA A 101 -24.09 2.47 -15.65
CA ALA A 101 -23.96 3.72 -16.42
C ALA A 101 -24.97 3.82 -17.58
#